data_AF-A0A087UK83-F1
#
_entry.id   AF-A0A087UK83-F1
#
_cell.length_a   1.000
_cell.length_b   1.000
_cell.length_c   1.000
_cell.angle_alpha   90.00
_cell.angle_beta   90.00
_cell.angle_gamma   90.00
#
_symmetry.space_group_name_H-M   'P 1'
#
loop_
_entity.id
_entity.type
_entity.pdbx_description
1 polymer ?
#
loop_
_entity_poly.entity_id
_entity_poly.type
_entity_poly.pdbx_seq_one_letter_code
_entity_poly.pdbx_strand_id
1 'polypeptide(L)'
;MSVKKQKTTLSVVIVEDHNDVLYHIYRAIGSKRLPFSDGTMIHFDSHPDLMIPKTLNAEKIYEKEHVLNSLSIENWIMPALYAGHFSTVVW
;
A
#
# COMPACT_ATOMS: atom_id res chain seq x y z
N MET A 1 6.66 -37.04 7.73
CA MET A 1 7.21 -35.80 7.13
C MET A 1 6.99 -34.67 8.12
N SER A 2 8.04 -34.02 8.60
CA SER A 2 7.92 -32.92 9.58
C SER A 2 7.55 -31.64 8.85
N VAL A 3 6.37 -31.09 9.11
CA VAL A 3 5.96 -29.77 8.63
C VAL A 3 6.80 -28.74 9.39
N LYS A 4 7.86 -28.24 8.77
CA LYS A 4 8.61 -27.11 9.30
C LYS A 4 7.69 -25.90 9.36
N LYS A 5 7.24 -25.53 10.56
CA LYS A 5 6.54 -24.27 10.81
C LYS A 5 7.50 -23.13 10.46
N GLN A 6 7.33 -22.50 9.30
CA GLN A 6 8.12 -21.32 8.94
C GLN A 6 7.87 -20.25 10.00
N LYS A 7 8.94 -19.82 10.67
CA LYS A 7 8.90 -18.71 11.61
C LYS A 7 8.76 -17.44 10.78
N THR A 8 7.52 -17.02 10.52
CA THR A 8 7.24 -15.74 9.86
C THR A 8 7.55 -14.62 10.84
N THR A 9 8.76 -14.07 10.77
CA THR A 9 9.08 -12.81 11.43
C THR A 9 8.19 -11.72 10.84
N LEU A 10 7.49 -10.98 11.71
CA LEU A 10 6.70 -9.82 11.30
C LEU A 10 7.61 -8.77 10.67
N SER A 11 7.31 -8.35 9.44
CA SER A 11 8.06 -7.29 8.77
C SER A 11 7.65 -5.95 9.34
N VAL A 12 8.61 -5.14 9.77
CA VAL A 12 8.39 -3.79 10.29
C VAL A 12 9.18 -2.81 9.43
N VAL A 13 8.55 -1.70 9.06
CA VAL A 13 9.15 -0.61 8.29
C VAL A 13 8.85 0.69 9.03
N ILE A 14 9.83 1.57 9.09
CA ILE A 14 9.70 2.93 9.60
C ILE A 14 9.83 3.85 8.39
N VAL A 15 8.90 4.78 8.25
CA VAL A 15 8.87 5.81 7.21
C VAL A 15 8.76 7.18 7.87
N GLU A 16 9.22 8.22 7.17
CA GLU A 16 9.06 9.60 7.65
C GLU A 16 7.64 10.09 7.35
N ASP A 17 7.27 10.13 6.07
CA ASP A 17 5.94 10.52 5.61
C ASP A 17 5.05 9.29 5.36
N HIS A 18 3.73 9.43 5.60
CA HIS A 18 2.79 8.30 5.47
C HIS A 18 2.80 7.67 4.07
N ASN A 19 2.86 8.49 3.02
CA ASN A 19 2.82 8.02 1.63
C ASN A 19 4.04 7.17 1.23
N ASP A 20 5.19 7.32 1.91
CA ASP A 20 6.39 6.54 1.61
C ASP A 20 6.19 5.04 1.87
N VAL A 21 5.22 4.68 2.72
CA VAL A 21 4.87 3.27 2.98
C VAL A 21 4.46 2.52 1.72
N LEU A 22 3.89 3.21 0.71
CA LEU A 22 3.40 2.57 -0.50
C LEU A 22 4.53 1.92 -1.30
N TYR A 23 5.74 2.49 -1.29
CA TYR A 23 6.91 1.87 -1.90
C TYR A 23 7.22 0.50 -1.26
N HIS A 24 7.14 0.42 0.07
CA HIS A 24 7.39 -0.82 0.81
C HIS A 24 6.29 -1.85 0.60
N ILE A 25 5.03 -1.42 0.49
CA ILE A 25 3.89 -2.27 0.11
C ILE A 25 4.14 -2.86 -1.29
N TYR A 26 4.48 -2.04 -2.29
CA TYR A 26 4.78 -2.51 -3.64
C TYR A 26 5.95 -3.50 -3.67
N ARG A 27 7.00 -3.28 -2.88
CA ARG A 27 8.10 -4.25 -2.74
C ARG A 27 7.63 -5.56 -2.11
N ALA A 28 6.73 -5.51 -1.12
CA ALA A 28 6.18 -6.70 -0.49
C ALA A 28 5.28 -7.49 -1.46
N ILE A 29 4.49 -6.81 -2.28
CA ILE A 29 3.72 -7.41 -3.38
C ILE A 29 4.65 -8.05 -4.41
N GLY A 30 5.64 -7.31 -4.91
CA GLY A 30 6.59 -7.81 -5.92
C GLY A 30 7.45 -8.98 -5.43
N SER A 31 7.71 -9.06 -4.11
CA SER A 31 8.39 -10.19 -3.48
C SER A 31 7.44 -11.31 -3.01
N LYS A 32 6.15 -11.24 -3.37
CA LYS A 32 5.10 -12.23 -3.05
C LYS A 32 4.90 -12.45 -1.55
N ARG A 33 5.23 -11.46 -0.72
CA ARG A 33 4.93 -11.45 0.72
C ARG A 33 3.54 -10.92 1.03
N LEU A 34 3.03 -10.05 0.17
CA LEU A 34 1.64 -9.60 0.16
C LEU A 34 0.95 -10.07 -1.13
N PRO A 35 -0.37 -10.32 -1.10
CA PRO A 35 -1.14 -10.58 -2.32
C PRO A 35 -1.10 -9.36 -3.23
N PHE A 36 -1.27 -9.58 -4.54
CA PHE A 36 -1.30 -8.50 -5.52
C PHE A 36 -2.60 -7.67 -5.45
N SER A 37 -3.72 -8.33 -5.12
CA SER A 37 -5.05 -7.72 -5.04
C SER A 37 -5.78 -8.13 -3.77
N ASP A 38 -6.88 -7.43 -3.49
CA ASP A 38 -7.86 -7.78 -2.47
C ASP A 38 -7.31 -7.85 -1.03
N GLY A 39 -6.24 -7.08 -0.78
CA GLY A 39 -5.72 -6.90 0.57
C GLY A 39 -6.70 -6.16 1.48
N THR A 40 -6.63 -6.46 2.78
CA THR A 40 -7.26 -5.64 3.81
C THR A 40 -6.19 -4.82 4.51
N MET A 41 -6.38 -3.51 4.57
CA MET A 41 -5.50 -2.60 5.29
C MET A 41 -6.16 -2.14 6.58
N ILE A 42 -5.39 -2.14 7.68
CA ILE A 42 -5.75 -1.48 8.93
C ILE A 42 -4.92 -0.21 8.98
N HIS A 43 -5.57 0.95 8.94
CA HIS A 43 -4.94 2.26 9.00
C HIS A 43 -5.29 2.88 10.34
N PHE A 44 -4.39 2.82 11.31
CA PHE A 44 -4.63 3.40 12.63
C PHE A 44 -4.05 4.81 12.68
N ASP A 45 -4.89 5.81 12.43
CA ASP A 45 -4.51 7.21 12.43
C ASP A 45 -5.69 8.11 12.80
N SER A 46 -5.40 9.36 13.18
CA SER A 46 -6.38 10.42 13.33
C SER A 46 -7.00 10.91 12.01
N HIS A 47 -6.36 10.68 10.87
CA HIS A 47 -6.83 11.05 9.54
C HIS A 47 -7.02 9.82 8.65
N PRO A 48 -7.94 9.86 7.67
CA PRO A 48 -8.20 8.69 6.84
C PRO A 48 -7.20 8.50 5.69
N ASP A 49 -6.41 9.51 5.31
CA ASP A 49 -5.49 9.51 4.15
C ASP A 49 -6.12 9.07 2.80
N LEU A 50 -7.43 9.28 2.65
CA LEU A 50 -8.25 8.83 1.52
C LEU A 50 -8.52 9.92 0.46
N MET A 51 -7.85 11.07 0.48
CA MET A 51 -8.05 12.06 -0.57
C MET A 51 -7.57 11.54 -1.94
N ILE A 52 -8.13 12.11 -3.01
CA ILE A 52 -7.70 11.79 -4.38
C ILE A 52 -6.62 12.81 -4.78
N PRO A 53 -5.41 12.36 -5.17
CA PRO A 53 -4.36 13.28 -5.58
C PRO A 53 -4.71 14.02 -6.88
N LYS A 54 -4.53 15.35 -6.91
CA LYS A 54 -4.93 16.19 -8.05
C LYS A 54 -4.14 15.91 -9.34
N THR A 55 -2.91 15.45 -9.20
CA THR A 55 -1.99 15.18 -10.32
C THR A 55 -2.06 13.73 -10.81
N LEU A 56 -2.84 12.87 -10.15
CA LEU A 56 -2.95 11.46 -10.50
C LEU A 56 -3.78 11.28 -11.79
N ASN A 57 -3.12 10.83 -12.85
CA ASN A 57 -3.81 10.23 -14.00
C ASN A 57 -4.22 8.79 -13.69
N ALA A 58 -5.53 8.52 -13.65
CA ALA A 58 -6.10 7.21 -13.35
C ALA A 58 -5.78 6.12 -14.40
N GLU A 59 -5.53 6.49 -15.66
CA GLU A 59 -5.13 5.55 -16.71
C GLU A 59 -3.72 5.00 -16.48
N LYS A 60 -2.92 5.71 -15.66
CA LYS A 60 -1.53 5.38 -15.32
C LYS A 60 -1.39 4.75 -13.94
N ILE A 61 -2.48 4.19 -13.38
CA ILE A 61 -2.46 3.68 -12.01
C ILE A 61 -1.45 2.54 -11.77
N TYR A 62 -1.08 1.81 -12.82
CA TYR A 62 -0.07 0.74 -12.73
C TYR A 62 1.35 1.23 -13.05
N GLU A 63 1.54 2.50 -13.42
CA GLU A 63 2.86 3.12 -13.61
C GLU A 63 3.42 3.57 -12.26
N LYS A 64 4.22 2.70 -11.63
CA LYS A 64 4.79 2.90 -10.28
C LYS A 64 5.35 4.31 -10.03
N GLU A 65 6.21 4.80 -10.93
CA GLU A 65 6.85 6.13 -10.76
C GLU A 65 5.83 7.27 -10.88
N HIS A 66 4.84 7.15 -11.77
CA HIS A 66 3.78 8.15 -11.90
C HIS A 66 2.94 8.22 -10.62
N VAL A 67 2.54 7.05 -10.09
CA VAL A 67 1.76 7.00 -8.85
C VAL A 67 2.55 7.59 -7.69
N LEU A 68 3.74 7.07 -7.39
CA LEU A 68 4.52 7.49 -6.22
C LEU A 68 4.85 9.00 -6.24
N ASN A 69 5.15 9.56 -7.42
CA ASN A 69 5.42 11.00 -7.56
C ASN A 69 4.16 11.89 -7.50
N SER A 70 2.97 11.30 -7.49
CA SER A 70 1.69 12.03 -7.41
C SER A 70 1.12 12.09 -5.99
N LEU A 71 1.73 11.42 -5.01
CA LEU A 71 1.17 11.28 -3.66
C LEU A 71 1.68 12.34 -2.68
N SER A 72 0.92 12.51 -1.60
CA SER A 72 1.25 13.24 -0.39
C SER A 72 0.65 12.50 0.81
N ILE A 73 0.99 12.93 2.03
CA ILE A 73 0.62 12.27 3.29
C ILE A 73 -0.89 12.00 3.41
N GLU A 74 -1.73 12.84 2.81
CA GLU A 74 -3.18 12.82 3.00
C GLU A 74 -3.98 12.05 1.92
N ASN A 75 -3.30 11.50 0.90
CA ASN A 75 -3.95 11.03 -0.32
C ASN A 75 -3.41 9.70 -0.90
N TRP A 76 -2.59 8.97 -0.14
CA TRP A 76 -1.85 7.81 -0.65
C TRP A 76 -2.66 6.50 -0.68
N ILE A 77 -3.74 6.40 0.12
CA ILE A 77 -4.52 5.16 0.25
C ILE A 77 -5.46 4.96 -0.93
N MET A 78 -6.17 6.01 -1.34
CA MET A 78 -7.18 5.91 -2.40
C MET A 78 -6.63 5.38 -3.73
N PRO A 79 -5.43 5.77 -4.20
CA PRO A 79 -4.82 5.19 -5.39
C PRO A 79 -4.56 3.68 -5.27
N ALA A 80 -4.13 3.20 -4.09
CA ALA A 80 -3.90 1.78 -3.86
C ALA A 80 -5.20 0.96 -3.83
N LEU A 81 -6.30 1.55 -3.32
CA LEU A 81 -7.64 0.97 -3.43
C LEU A 81 -8.12 0.93 -4.89
N TYR A 82 -7.96 2.04 -5.62
CA TYR A 82 -8.36 2.13 -7.02
C TYR A 82 -7.59 1.14 -7.92
N ALA A 83 -6.31 0.89 -7.61
CA ALA A 83 -5.49 -0.14 -8.27
C ALA A 83 -5.90 -1.58 -7.92
N GLY A 84 -6.80 -1.77 -6.95
CA GLY A 84 -7.26 -3.08 -6.47
C GLY A 84 -6.28 -3.80 -5.55
N HIS A 85 -5.17 -3.17 -5.15
CA HIS A 85 -4.21 -3.76 -4.20
C HIS A 85 -4.85 -4.01 -2.83
N PHE A 86 -5.75 -3.12 -2.44
CA PHE A 86 -6.62 -3.28 -1.29
C PHE A 86 -8.07 -3.23 -1.76
N SER A 87 -8.93 -4.03 -1.12
CA SER A 87 -10.38 -3.99 -1.31
C SER A 87 -11.10 -3.46 -0.07
N THR A 88 -10.42 -3.42 1.07
CA THR A 88 -10.97 -2.99 2.36
C THR A 88 -9.95 -2.16 3.12
N VAL A 89 -10.41 -1.03 3.66
CA VAL A 89 -9.67 -0.23 4.65
C VAL A 89 -10.50 -0.15 5.92
N VAL A 90 -9.89 -0.55 7.04
CA VAL A 90 -10.41 -0.31 8.38
C VAL A 90 -9.60 0.85 8.94
N TRP A 91 -10.27 1.99 9.11
CA TRP A 91 -9.73 3.19 9.72
C TRP A 91 -10.41 3.40 11.07
#